data_AF-A0A354Q916-F1
#
_entry.id   AF-A0A354Q916-F1
#
_cell.length_a   1.000
_cell.length_b   1.000
_cell.length_c   1.000
_cell.angle_alpha   90.00
_cell.angle_beta   90.00
_cell.angle_gamma   90.00
#
_symmetry.space_group_name_H-M   'P 1'
#
loop_
_entity.id
_entity.type
_entity.pdbx_description
1 polymer ?
#
loop_
_entity_poly.entity_id
_entity_poly.type
_entity_poly.pdbx_seq_one_letter_code
_entity_poly.pdbx_strand_id
1 'polypeptide(L)' 'SLVEKYWKFPEGSAPILQELMLDPQTSGGLLVAVPEDETTPILKDLHNVGVFPSACIGYVSNFSEAKLIFT' A
#
# COMPACT_ATOMS: atom_id res chain seq x y z
N SER A 1 -1.73 16.29 13.86
CA SER A 1 -1.60 15.01 14.58
C SER A 1 -0.13 14.55 14.66
N LEU A 2 0.26 13.70 15.61
CA LEU A 2 1.63 13.16 15.77
C LEU A 2 2.17 12.44 14.52
N VAL A 3 1.27 11.96 13.66
CA VAL A 3 1.58 11.06 12.53
C VAL A 3 1.49 11.70 11.15
N GLU A 4 0.84 12.87 11.03
CA GLU A 4 0.65 13.59 9.74
C GLU A 4 1.96 13.96 9.04
N LYS A 5 3.05 14.10 9.80
CA LYS A 5 4.39 14.40 9.24
C LYS A 5 5.06 13.20 8.56
N TYR A 6 4.47 12.00 8.61
CA TYR A 6 5.08 10.78 8.08
C TYR A 6 4.44 10.31 6.76
N TRP A 7 3.32 10.89 6.33
CA TRP A 7 2.68 10.55 5.06
C TRP A 7 2.42 11.77 4.20
N LYS A 8 2.27 11.54 2.89
CA LYS A 8 1.90 12.57 1.92
C LYS A 8 0.83 12.03 0.97
N PHE A 9 -0.21 12.84 0.74
CA PHE A 9 -1.24 12.60 -0.27
C PHE A 9 -0.92 13.38 -1.56
N PRO A 10 -1.41 12.93 -2.73
CA PRO A 10 -1.35 13.71 -3.95
C PRO A 10 -2.01 15.09 -3.79
N GLU A 11 -1.45 16.11 -4.43
CA GLU A 11 -2.06 17.44 -4.42
C GLU A 11 -3.46 17.39 -5.05
N GLY A 12 -4.44 18.00 -4.38
CA GLY A 12 -5.84 17.96 -4.83
C GLY A 12 -6.59 16.67 -4.52
N SER A 13 -6.02 15.75 -3.71
CA SER A 13 -6.72 14.54 -3.27
C SER A 13 -8.04 14.88 -2.58
N ALA A 14 -9.14 14.33 -3.09
CA ALA A 14 -10.46 14.51 -2.49
C ALA A 14 -10.46 14.00 -1.04
N PRO A 15 -11.12 14.70 -0.08
CA PRO A 15 -11.14 14.29 1.32
C PRO A 15 -11.55 12.83 1.53
N ILE A 16 -12.53 12.35 0.74
CA ILE A 16 -13.00 10.96 0.80
C ILE A 16 -11.91 9.92 0.46
N LEU A 17 -10.97 10.25 -0.43
CA LEU A 17 -9.85 9.36 -0.74
C LEU A 17 -8.84 9.34 0.41
N GLN A 18 -8.59 10.49 1.04
CA GLN A 18 -7.71 10.57 2.21
C GLN A 18 -8.29 9.80 3.39
N GLU A 19 -9.60 9.92 3.64
CA GLU A 19 -10.31 9.15 4.66
C GLU A 19 -10.24 7.65 4.40
N LEU A 20 -10.44 7.21 3.15
CA LEU A 20 -10.33 5.80 2.78
C LEU A 20 -8.93 5.22 3.06
N MET A 21 -7.87 5.98 2.80
CA MET A 21 -6.48 5.52 3.05
C MET A 21 -6.13 5.44 4.55
N LEU A 22 -6.91 6.08 5.40
CA LEU A 22 -6.71 6.13 6.85
C LEU A 22 -7.77 5.33 7.62
N ASP A 23 -8.61 4.58 6.91
CA ASP A 23 -9.71 3.82 7.48
C ASP A 23 -9.19 2.65 8.35
N PRO A 24 -9.57 2.56 9.63
CA PRO A 24 -9.15 1.47 10.50
C PRO A 24 -9.70 0.12 10.00
N GLN A 25 -8.80 -0.78 9.63
CA GLN A 25 -9.19 -2.11 9.15
C GLN A 25 -9.45 -3.08 10.31
N THR A 26 -10.65 -3.67 10.34
CA THR A 26 -10.97 -4.80 11.24
C THR A 26 -10.83 -6.10 10.46
N SER A 27 -10.01 -7.03 10.96
CA SER A 27 -9.69 -8.28 10.24
C SER A 27 -9.14 -8.04 8.82
N GLY A 28 -8.24 -7.05 8.68
CA GLY A 28 -7.63 -6.69 7.41
C GLY A 28 -6.77 -7.80 6.81
N GLY A 29 -6.31 -7.56 5.58
CA GLY A 29 -5.39 -8.45 4.88
C GLY A 29 -3.93 -8.35 5.38
N LEU A 30 -3.05 -9.10 4.71
CA LEU A 30 -1.60 -9.02 4.92
C LEU A 30 -0.99 -8.00 3.95
N LEU A 31 -0.11 -7.13 4.48
CA LEU A 31 0.75 -6.26 3.70
C LEU A 31 2.18 -6.79 3.79
N VAL A 32 2.81 -7.06 2.64
CA VAL A 32 4.15 -7.65 2.55
C VAL A 32 5.02 -6.87 1.58
N ALA A 33 6.32 -6.79 1.87
CA ALA A 33 7.34 -6.30 0.95
C ALA A 33 8.20 -7.47 0.50
N VAL A 34 8.44 -7.55 -0.81
CA VAL A 34 9.22 -8.62 -1.45
C VAL A 34 10.20 -7.99 -2.45
N PRO A 35 11.27 -8.71 -2.84
CA PRO A 35 12.09 -8.31 -3.98
C PRO A 35 11.24 -8.08 -5.23
N GLU A 36 11.61 -7.09 -6.05
CA GLU A 36 10.82 -6.69 -7.21
C GLU A 36 10.60 -7.84 -8.21
N ASP A 37 11.64 -8.64 -8.45
CA ASP A 37 11.65 -9.82 -9.31
C ASP A 37 10.76 -10.97 -8.80
N GLU A 38 10.44 -11.00 -7.51
CA GLU A 38 9.55 -11.99 -6.89
C GLU A 38 8.07 -11.57 -6.89
N THR A 39 7.76 -10.32 -7.23
CA THR A 39 6.38 -9.79 -7.17
C THR A 39 5.42 -10.59 -8.06
N THR A 40 5.77 -10.78 -9.34
CA THR A 40 4.90 -11.49 -10.30
C THR A 40 4.79 -12.98 -9.99
N PRO A 41 5.89 -13.72 -9.69
CA PRO A 41 5.81 -15.11 -9.23
C PRO A 41 4.89 -15.30 -8.01
N ILE A 42 5.05 -14.49 -6.96
CA ILE A 42 4.27 -14.62 -5.72
C ILE A 42 2.78 -14.33 -5.97
N LEU A 43 2.45 -13.28 -6.73
CA LEU A 43 1.04 -13.00 -7.08
C LEU A 43 0.40 -14.15 -7.83
N LYS A 44 1.13 -14.74 -8.79
CA LYS A 44 0.66 -15.91 -9.53
C LYS A 44 0.38 -17.08 -8.60
N ASP A 45 1.28 -17.38 -7.66
CA ASP A 45 1.11 -18.48 -6.71
C ASP A 45 -0.06 -18.23 -5.76
N LEU A 46 -0.23 -17.00 -5.26
CA LEU A 46 -1.38 -16.61 -4.45
C LEU A 46 -2.69 -16.77 -5.22
N HIS A 47 -2.74 -16.36 -6.48
CA HIS A 47 -3.91 -16.54 -7.34
C HIS A 47 -4.19 -18.03 -7.61
N ASN A 48 -3.15 -18.86 -7.82
CA ASN A 48 -3.30 -20.30 -8.05
C ASN A 48 -3.93 -21.03 -6.85
N VAL A 49 -3.71 -20.55 -5.62
CA VAL A 49 -4.34 -21.11 -4.40
C VAL A 49 -5.63 -20.40 -3.99
N GLY A 50 -6.15 -19.50 -4.84
CA GLY A 50 -7.47 -18.86 -4.68
C GLY A 50 -7.47 -17.50 -3.97
N VAL A 51 -6.30 -16.91 -3.68
CA VAL A 51 -6.20 -15.56 -3.09
C VAL A 51 -6.20 -14.48 -4.18
N PHE A 52 -7.27 -14.44 -4.97
CA PHE A 52 -7.43 -13.52 -6.11
C PHE A 52 -7.35 -12.03 -5.75
N PRO A 53 -7.79 -11.55 -4.56
CA PRO A 53 -7.67 -10.13 -4.21
C PRO A 53 -6.22 -9.67 -3.93
N SER A 54 -5.23 -10.56 -3.97
CA SER A 54 -3.83 -10.16 -3.80
C SER A 54 -3.36 -9.30 -4.97
N ALA A 55 -2.68 -8.20 -4.66
CA ALA A 55 -2.23 -7.21 -5.62
C ALA A 55 -0.93 -6.54 -5.16
N CYS A 56 -0.10 -6.13 -6.12
CA CYS A 56 0.97 -5.17 -5.86
C CYS A 56 0.38 -3.76 -5.87
N ILE A 57 0.45 -3.07 -4.74
CA ILE A 57 -0.18 -1.74 -4.54
C ILE A 57 0.85 -0.61 -4.39
N GLY A 58 2.14 -0.90 -4.57
CA GLY A 58 3.21 0.08 -4.41
C GLY A 58 4.59 -0.57 -4.34
N TYR A 59 5.59 0.23 -4.00
CA TYR A 59 6.99 -0.21 -3.90
C TYR A 59 7.69 0.50 -2.74
N VAL A 60 8.77 -0.10 -2.25
CA VAL A 60 9.68 0.53 -1.28
C VAL A 60 10.80 1.22 -2.05
N SER A 61 11.13 2.45 -1.67
CA SER A 61 12.23 3.21 -2.25
C SER A 61 13.15 3.74 -1.15
N ASN A 62 14.29 4.31 -1.58
CA ASN A 62 15.08 5.13 -0.69
C ASN A 62 14.24 6.31 -0.19
N PHE A 63 14.45 6.66 1.08
CA PHE A 63 13.71 7.76 1.68
C PHE A 63 13.89 9.07 0.90
N SER A 64 12.79 9.77 0.63
CA SER A 64 12.77 11.07 -0.03
C SER A 64 12.22 12.17 0.90
N GLU A 65 10.90 12.34 0.92
CA GLU A 65 10.21 13.43 1.63
C GLU A 65 9.30 12.94 2.78
N ALA A 66 8.72 11.75 2.64
CA ALA A 66 7.82 11.15 3.63
C ALA A 66 8.06 9.64 3.74
N LYS A 67 7.55 9.01 4.81
CA LYS A 67 7.67 7.56 5.04
C LYS A 67 6.64 6.77 4.22
N LEU A 68 5.49 7.36 3.94
CA LEU A 68 4.45 6.80 3.09
C LEU A 68 3.98 7.88 2.10
N ILE A 69 4.01 7.59 0.80
CA ILE A 69 3.55 8.51 -0.23
C ILE A 69 2.42 7.80 -0.95
N PHE A 70 1.22 8.35 -0.84
CA PHE A 70 0.08 7.94 -1.66
C PHE A 70 0.21 8.62 -3.03
N THR A 71 -0.10 7.89 -4.11
CA THR A 71 0.03 8.34 -5.50
C THR A 71 -1.26 8.11 -6.27
#